data_AF-A0A519RYW8-F1
#
_entry.id   AF-A0A519RYW8-F1
#
_cell.length_a   1.000
_cell.length_b   1.000
_cell.length_c   1.000
_cell.angle_alpha   90.00
_cell.angle_beta   90.00
_cell.angle_gamma   90.00
#
_symmetry.space_group_name_H-M   'P 1'
#
loop_
_entity.id
_entity.type
_entity.pdbx_description
1 polymer ?
#
loop_
_entity_poly.entity_id
_entity_poly.type
_entity_poly.pdbx_seq_one_letter_code
_entity_poly.pdbx_strand_id
1 'polypeptide(L)' 'MVNITKKSNTLRKAIASATVRVSKQETIDAVVQRKVPKGDVFEFARAAGLFGVKRTSDVIPDCHP' A
#
# COMPACT_ATOMS: atom_id res chain seq x y z
N MET A 1 -14.32 -13.70 11.24
CA MET A 1 -13.43 -14.64 10.50
C MET A 1 -14.15 -15.94 10.16
N VAL A 2 -14.31 -16.24 8.86
CA VAL A 2 -14.95 -17.49 8.37
C VAL A 2 -13.95 -18.65 8.41
N ASN A 3 -14.37 -19.85 8.79
CA ASN A 3 -13.50 -21.04 8.72
C ASN A 3 -13.15 -21.38 7.26
N ILE A 4 -11.86 -21.40 6.92
CA ILE A 4 -11.35 -21.69 5.57
C ILE A 4 -10.60 -23.02 5.45
N THR A 5 -10.55 -23.84 6.51
CA THR A 5 -9.77 -25.09 6.55
C THR A 5 -10.15 -26.09 5.45
N LYS A 6 -11.42 -26.09 5.02
CA LYS A 6 -11.91 -26.99 3.96
C LYS A 6 -11.59 -26.50 2.54
N LYS A 7 -11.03 -25.29 2.37
CA LYS A 7 -10.69 -24.75 1.05
C LYS A 7 -9.38 -25.39 0.57
N SER A 8 -9.32 -25.74 -0.72
CA SER A 8 -8.08 -26.20 -1.35
C SER A 8 -7.08 -25.07 -1.51
N ASN A 9 -5.80 -25.37 -1.25
CA ASN A 9 -4.70 -24.44 -1.51
C ASN A 9 -4.48 -24.31 -3.02
N THR A 10 -4.42 -23.07 -3.49
CA THR A 10 -4.17 -22.72 -4.89
C THR A 10 -3.27 -21.49 -4.95
N LEU A 11 -2.65 -21.24 -6.10
CA LEU A 11 -1.95 -19.98 -6.34
C LEU A 11 -2.98 -18.83 -6.38
N ARG A 12 -2.80 -17.83 -5.52
CA ARG A 12 -3.67 -16.64 -5.45
C ARG A 12 -2.84 -15.40 -5.73
N LYS A 13 -3.33 -14.53 -6.62
CA LYS A 13 -2.73 -13.24 -6.95
C LYS A 13 -3.82 -12.18 -7.05
N ALA A 14 -3.52 -10.98 -6.56
CA ALA A 14 -4.38 -9.81 -6.69
C ALA A 14 -3.52 -8.60 -7.09
N ILE A 15 -4.10 -7.66 -7.84
CA ILE A 15 -3.47 -6.40 -8.24
C ILE A 15 -4.44 -5.28 -7.89
N ALA A 16 -3.96 -4.23 -7.23
CA ALA A 16 -4.72 -3.05 -6.90
C ALA A 16 -3.95 -1.79 -7.33
N SER A 17 -4.67 -0.71 -7.62
CA SER A 17 -4.11 0.58 -8.00
C SER A 17 -4.83 1.72 -7.28
N ALA A 18 -4.11 2.79 -6.94
CA ALA A 18 -4.67 4.00 -6.36
C ALA A 18 -4.01 5.23 -6.97
N THR A 19 -4.76 6.34 -7.02
CA THR A 19 -4.27 7.64 -7.49
C THR A 19 -4.45 8.67 -6.39
N VAL A 20 -3.35 9.34 -6.03
CA VAL A 20 -3.38 10.47 -5.09
C VAL A 20 -3.41 11.75 -5.90
N ARG A 21 -4.49 12.53 -5.77
CA ARG A 21 -4.58 13.87 -6.37
C ARG A 21 -4.02 14.90 -5.40
N VAL A 22 -3.31 15.88 -5.93
CA VAL A 22 -2.78 17.01 -5.17
C VAL A 22 -3.39 18.31 -5.67
N SER A 23 -3.37 19.34 -4.83
CA SER A 23 -4.03 20.62 -5.12
C SER A 23 -3.26 21.48 -6.12
N LYS A 24 -1.93 21.36 -6.20
CA LYS A 24 -1.09 22.21 -7.05
C LYS A 24 0.02 21.44 -7.76
N GLN A 25 0.42 21.92 -8.94
CA GLN A 25 1.46 21.31 -9.76
C GLN A 25 2.84 21.33 -9.07
N GLU A 26 3.14 22.36 -8.27
CA GLU A 26 4.43 22.46 -7.59
C GLU A 26 4.65 21.32 -6.60
N THR A 27 3.56 20.73 -6.07
CA THR A 27 3.65 19.52 -5.23
C THR A 27 4.16 18.33 -6.02
N ILE A 28 3.66 18.14 -7.24
CA ILE A 28 4.09 17.06 -8.14
C ILE A 28 5.55 17.28 -8.50
N ASP A 29 5.92 18.50 -8.88
CA ASP A 29 7.28 18.83 -9.29
C ASP A 29 8.27 18.62 -8.13
N ALA A 30 7.92 19.02 -6.91
CA ALA A 30 8.74 18.80 -5.73
C ALA A 30 8.95 17.31 -5.43
N VAL A 31 7.91 16.48 -5.58
CA VAL A 31 7.99 15.03 -5.42
C VAL A 31 8.90 14.40 -6.48
N VAL A 32 8.68 14.74 -7.76
CA VAL A 32 9.47 14.20 -8.89
C VAL A 32 10.93 14.62 -8.79
N GLN A 33 11.20 15.87 -8.40
CA GLN A 33 12.56 16.39 -8.24
C GLN A 33 13.22 16.03 -6.90
N ARG A 34 12.54 15.25 -6.03
CA ARG A 34 13.02 14.87 -4.69
C ARG A 34 13.38 16.05 -3.79
N LYS A 35 12.63 17.16 -3.89
CA LYS A 35 12.85 18.40 -3.11
C LYS A 35 11.90 18.55 -1.91
N VAL A 36 11.14 17.50 -1.58
CA VAL A 36 10.24 17.52 -0.42
C VAL A 36 11.09 17.52 0.87
N PRO A 37 10.86 18.45 1.83
CA PRO A 37 11.67 18.54 3.05
C PRO A 37 11.69 17.28 3.92
N LYS A 38 10.65 16.43 3.81
CA LYS A 38 10.54 15.15 4.53
C LYS A 38 11.34 14.00 3.88
N GLY A 39 12.03 14.26 2.77
CA GLY A 39 12.81 13.27 2.03
C GLY A 39 12.09 12.71 0.79
N ASP A 40 12.59 11.58 0.28
CA ASP A 40 12.05 10.95 -0.93
C ASP A 40 10.70 10.28 -0.66
N VAL A 41 9.66 10.87 -1.25
CA VAL A 41 8.26 10.43 -1.09
C VAL A 41 8.02 9.06 -1.75
N PHE A 42 8.65 8.77 -2.89
CA PHE A 42 8.43 7.51 -3.59
C PHE A 42 9.10 6.34 -2.88
N GLU A 43 10.33 6.53 -2.37
CA GLU A 43 10.99 5.49 -1.58
C GLU A 43 10.23 5.18 -0.31
N PHE A 44 9.80 6.21 0.42
CA PHE A 44 9.07 6.00 1.65
C PHE A 44 7.68 5.38 1.40
N ALA A 45 7.00 5.75 0.30
CA ALA A 45 5.74 5.13 -0.09
C ALA A 45 5.89 3.63 -0.40
N ARG A 46 6.99 3.21 -1.04
CA ARG A 46 7.29 1.77 -1.26
C ARG A 46 7.45 1.02 0.06
N ALA A 47 8.24 1.58 0.99
CA ALA A 47 8.45 0.98 2.30
C ALA A 47 7.12 0.88 3.08
N ALA A 48 6.34 1.95 3.12
CA ALA A 48 5.03 1.98 3.75
C ALA A 48 4.07 0.94 3.13
N GLY A 49 4.08 0.79 1.81
CA GLY A 49 3.32 -0.24 1.11
C GLY A 49 3.70 -1.65 1.54
N LEU A 50 5.01 -1.94 1.65
CA LEU A 50 5.51 -3.24 2.11
C LEU A 50 5.06 -3.57 3.54
N PHE A 51 5.07 -2.58 4.44
CA PHE A 51 4.54 -2.77 5.80
C PHE A 51 3.02 -2.92 5.81
N GLY A 52 2.32 -2.12 5.00
CA GLY A 52 0.86 -2.16 4.88
C GLY A 52 0.35 -3.53 4.44
N VAL A 53 0.92 -4.13 3.39
CA VAL A 53 0.47 -5.44 2.88
C VAL A 53 0.67 -6.56 3.90
N LYS A 54 1.76 -6.51 4.68
CA LYS A 54 2.08 -7.52 5.70
C LYS A 54 1.25 -7.37 6.99
N ARG A 55 0.67 -6.21 7.22
CA ARG A 55 -0.19 -5.92 8.39
C ARG A 55 -1.67 -5.87 8.06
N THR A 56 -2.08 -6.44 6.92
CA THR A 56 -3.47 -6.39 6.46
C THR A 56 -4.44 -7.00 7.49
N SER A 57 -4.09 -8.15 8.08
CA SER A 57 -4.89 -8.83 9.11
C SER A 57 -4.99 -8.04 10.42
N ASP A 58 -4.00 -7.20 10.73
CA ASP A 58 -4.00 -6.39 11.96
C ASP A 58 -4.95 -5.20 11.84
N VAL A 59 -5.19 -4.73 10.61
CA VAL A 59 -5.97 -3.51 10.31
C VAL A 59 -7.40 -3.83 9.89
N ILE A 60 -7.64 -4.95 9.20
CA ILE A 60 -8.96 -5.33 8.68
C ILE A 60 -9.58 -6.43 9.57
N PRO A 61 -10.68 -6.16 10.31
CA PRO A 61 -11.18 -7.05 11.38
C PRO A 61 -11.48 -8.50 10.97
N ASP A 62 -11.84 -8.75 9.72
CA ASP A 62 -12.24 -10.08 9.24
C ASP A 62 -11.20 -10.75 8.30
N CYS A 63 -10.02 -10.14 8.13
CA CYS A 63 -8.94 -10.74 7.35
C CYS A 63 -8.28 -11.92 8.08
N HIS A 64 -8.02 -13.00 7.35
CA HIS A 64 -7.19 -14.12 7.83
C HIS A 64 -5.70 -13.72 7.83
N PRO A 65 -4.92 -14.15 8.84
CA PRO A 65 -3.46 -14.11 8.80
C PRO A 65 -2.87 -15.19 7.87
#